data_AF-A0A1Q3SNF9-F1
#
_entry.id   AF-A0A1Q3SNF9-F1
#
_cell.length_a   1.000
_cell.length_b   1.000
_cell.length_c   1.000
_cell.angle_alpha   90.00
_cell.angle_beta   90.00
_cell.angle_gamma   90.00
#
_symmetry.space_group_name_H-M   'P 1'
#
loop_
_entity.id
_entity.type
_entity.pdbx_description
1 polymer ?
#
loop_
_entity_poly.entity_id
_entity_poly.type
_entity_poly.pdbx_seq_one_letter_code
_entity_poly.pdbx_strand_id
1 'polypeptide(L)'
;MLGPDKKRKRTPIGRQTSAQLNTPAAQAASQEEALSARPNKRSRIDDNTTSTAVSAASAAPELFEEIYSIIFSYLPSYSFIGQNKIASVSKQWCTLSKQGKFNSKKTFEGIIEGCRENSDNVHPTLANMDIYNHLSLIQILEIASLCPEIAKKIINNIGLRSILNTDHLLILSKNHASVAHEIIDNFAFNLSEIVWLGVRQLEIAHKILDDASLRDNLDDYDLVDLGCAHIEIATRILTDASLKDKLNGINLATMSSRHPEIAYQILSDKALNTMLDGDCLAILGGANSEIAKRIYDDEVLRKKLNKDNLLMLSKQLPEIFKDDAFRQQLDKESLAIIGTQNLENAHEILDKPSLREKLDKFGLARMAEAHPQIARRIMADPSLYVDIDASCLIKLGKRDPHIACQIIQDPSLFGKLSGRKKAELGKNNPSVAQQILNTNSIECLPLPREIPGFTREIPGFTRERAELRREIAELRKVCLIAEKIQEIVVQAPQARRTRRM
;
A
#
# COMPACT_ATOMS: atom_id res chain seq x y z
N MET A 1 34.63 28.28 -40.36
CA MET A 1 35.04 28.79 -41.70
C MET A 1 34.69 27.72 -42.72
N LEU A 2 34.06 27.97 -43.85
CA LEU A 2 33.52 29.22 -44.44
C LEU A 2 32.10 28.97 -45.00
N GLY A 3 31.38 30.06 -45.25
CA GLY A 3 30.03 30.05 -45.84
C GLY A 3 30.01 30.49 -47.31
N PRO A 4 28.87 31.01 -47.83
CA PRO A 4 28.24 30.35 -48.98
C PRO A 4 27.73 31.24 -50.13
N ASP A 5 27.49 30.61 -51.28
CA ASP A 5 26.66 31.14 -52.37
C ASP A 5 25.79 30.04 -52.99
N LYS A 6 24.65 30.27 -53.66
CA LYS A 6 23.53 31.22 -53.56
C LYS A 6 22.77 31.14 -54.89
N LYS A 7 21.48 30.78 -54.83
CA LYS A 7 20.39 31.18 -55.75
C LYS A 7 20.52 30.84 -57.27
N ARG A 8 19.46 30.19 -57.79
CA ARG A 8 18.55 30.83 -58.78
C ARG A 8 17.18 30.14 -58.80
N LYS A 9 16.14 30.91 -59.15
CA LYS A 9 14.73 30.45 -59.29
C LYS A 9 14.40 30.22 -60.77
N ARG A 10 13.44 29.33 -61.08
CA ARG A 10 12.46 29.52 -62.17
C ARG A 10 11.26 28.56 -62.07
N THR A 11 10.08 29.15 -61.92
CA THR A 11 8.74 28.64 -62.30
C THR A 11 8.33 29.38 -63.62
N PRO A 12 7.14 29.25 -64.26
CA PRO A 12 5.84 28.73 -63.78
C PRO A 12 4.98 27.99 -64.86
N ILE A 13 3.63 28.10 -64.74
CA ILE A 13 2.52 27.70 -65.65
C ILE A 13 1.96 26.27 -65.42
N GLY A 14 0.66 26.07 -65.18
CA GLY A 14 -0.41 27.04 -64.83
C GLY A 14 -1.86 26.52 -64.89
N ARG A 15 -2.80 27.27 -64.26
CA ARG A 15 -4.29 27.17 -64.26
C ARG A 15 -4.94 25.97 -63.54
N GLN A 16 -5.79 26.16 -62.51
CA GLN A 16 -7.19 26.69 -62.45
C GLN A 16 -8.22 25.65 -62.96
N THR A 17 -9.39 25.37 -62.35
CA THR A 17 -10.32 26.11 -61.44
C THR A 17 -10.80 25.21 -60.27
N SER A 18 -11.04 25.60 -59.00
CA SER A 18 -12.03 26.55 -58.39
C SER A 18 -13.51 26.21 -58.70
N ALA A 19 -14.49 26.24 -57.77
CA ALA A 19 -14.54 26.58 -56.32
C ALA A 19 -15.53 25.58 -55.61
N GLN A 20 -16.29 25.78 -54.51
CA GLN A 20 -16.62 26.92 -53.61
C GLN A 20 -17.18 26.35 -52.27
N LEU A 21 -16.59 26.63 -51.09
CA LEU A 21 -17.08 27.56 -50.04
C LEU A 21 -18.58 27.52 -49.67
N ASN A 22 -18.89 27.27 -48.38
CA ASN A 22 -19.48 28.28 -47.48
C ASN A 22 -19.66 27.81 -46.01
N THR A 23 -19.42 28.72 -45.07
CA THR A 23 -19.86 28.69 -43.66
C THR A 23 -20.80 29.86 -43.40
N PRO A 24 -21.65 29.82 -42.37
CA PRO A 24 -21.79 31.00 -41.51
C PRO A 24 -21.86 30.64 -40.01
N ALA A 25 -21.97 31.65 -39.14
CA ALA A 25 -21.93 31.51 -37.68
C ALA A 25 -22.93 32.43 -36.95
N ALA A 26 -23.09 32.15 -35.64
CA ALA A 26 -23.57 33.02 -34.57
C ALA A 26 -25.06 33.45 -34.52
N GLN A 27 -25.74 33.02 -33.44
CA GLN A 27 -26.80 33.65 -32.63
C GLN A 27 -27.30 32.58 -31.62
N ALA A 28 -27.75 32.86 -30.39
CA ALA A 28 -27.57 34.00 -29.48
C ALA A 28 -27.93 33.55 -28.02
N ALA A 29 -27.55 34.40 -27.06
CA ALA A 29 -28.12 34.65 -25.72
C ALA A 29 -29.48 34.02 -25.30
N SER A 30 -29.87 33.92 -24.01
CA SER A 30 -29.24 34.03 -22.67
C SER A 30 -30.38 33.92 -21.65
N GLN A 31 -30.22 33.22 -20.52
CA GLN A 31 -30.97 33.54 -19.28
C GLN A 31 -30.42 32.85 -18.02
N GLU A 32 -30.06 33.66 -17.02
CA GLU A 32 -30.09 33.31 -15.60
C GLU A 32 -31.57 33.40 -15.14
N GLU A 33 -32.06 32.68 -14.13
CA GLU A 33 -31.76 32.89 -12.71
C GLU A 33 -32.16 31.68 -11.82
N ALA A 34 -31.93 31.78 -10.51
CA ALA A 34 -32.13 30.71 -9.53
C ALA A 34 -33.58 30.55 -9.05
N LEU A 35 -33.91 29.38 -8.45
CA LEU A 35 -34.26 29.28 -7.01
C LEU A 35 -34.66 27.87 -6.51
N SER A 36 -34.11 27.52 -5.34
CA SER A 36 -34.77 26.77 -4.23
C SER A 36 -35.00 25.23 -4.28
N ALA A 37 -35.15 24.69 -3.05
CA ALA A 37 -35.81 23.44 -2.64
C ALA A 37 -35.31 22.05 -3.13
N ARG A 38 -34.43 21.43 -2.32
CA ARG A 38 -34.48 19.98 -1.99
C ARG A 38 -35.66 19.68 -1.05
N PRO A 39 -36.04 18.40 -0.76
CA PRO A 39 -35.77 17.12 -1.45
C PRO A 39 -37.06 16.27 -1.68
N ASN A 40 -36.98 15.14 -2.41
CA ASN A 40 -37.37 13.83 -1.87
C ASN A 40 -37.12 12.60 -2.76
N LYS A 41 -37.12 11.42 -2.10
CA LYS A 41 -37.45 10.05 -2.56
C LYS A 41 -36.95 9.57 -3.94
N ARG A 42 -36.03 8.60 -3.89
CA ARG A 42 -35.82 7.59 -4.95
C ARG A 42 -37.13 6.86 -5.25
N SER A 43 -37.61 6.91 -6.49
CA SER A 43 -38.44 5.85 -7.09
C SER A 43 -37.52 4.77 -7.68
N ARG A 44 -37.99 3.52 -7.73
CA ARG A 44 -37.48 2.54 -8.70
C ARG A 44 -38.06 2.89 -10.07
N ILE A 45 -37.23 2.73 -11.10
CA ILE A 45 -37.68 2.47 -12.47
C ILE A 45 -36.89 1.24 -12.89
N ASP A 46 -37.62 0.21 -13.35
CA ASP A 46 -37.03 -1.07 -13.77
C ASP A 46 -36.81 -1.02 -15.29
N ASP A 47 -35.63 -0.58 -15.73
CA ASP A 47 -35.25 -0.60 -17.15
C ASP A 47 -34.65 -1.96 -17.54
N ASN A 48 -35.43 -2.73 -18.29
CA ASN A 48 -35.01 -3.99 -18.93
C ASN A 48 -34.04 -3.71 -20.08
N THR A 49 -32.76 -3.46 -19.77
CA THR A 49 -31.69 -3.46 -20.76
C THR A 49 -31.17 -4.88 -20.96
N THR A 50 -31.55 -5.53 -22.06
CA THR A 50 -31.15 -6.91 -22.41
C THR A 50 -29.67 -6.99 -22.76
N SER A 51 -28.81 -6.93 -21.74
CA SER A 51 -27.38 -7.18 -21.86
C SER A 51 -27.11 -8.68 -21.71
N THR A 52 -26.42 -9.27 -22.69
CA THR A 52 -26.09 -10.70 -22.71
C THR A 52 -24.94 -11.01 -21.74
N ALA A 53 -25.23 -10.93 -20.45
CA ALA A 53 -24.30 -11.24 -19.37
C ALA A 53 -23.97 -12.74 -19.35
N VAL A 54 -22.94 -13.15 -20.09
CA VAL A 54 -22.34 -14.48 -19.98
C VAL A 54 -21.85 -14.66 -18.54
N SER A 55 -22.32 -15.72 -17.88
CA SER A 55 -22.19 -15.87 -16.43
C SER A 55 -20.76 -16.25 -16.03
N ALA A 56 -20.00 -15.29 -15.51
CA ALA A 56 -18.69 -15.56 -14.88
C ALA A 56 -18.78 -16.54 -13.69
N ALA A 57 -19.98 -16.87 -13.20
CA ALA A 57 -20.19 -17.83 -12.12
C ALA A 57 -20.33 -19.30 -12.58
N SER A 58 -20.57 -19.59 -13.87
CA SER A 58 -20.67 -20.98 -14.36
C SER A 58 -19.32 -21.59 -14.74
N ALA A 59 -18.34 -20.77 -15.09
CA ALA A 59 -17.07 -21.23 -15.67
C ALA A 59 -16.06 -21.79 -14.65
N ALA A 60 -16.22 -21.50 -13.35
CA ALA A 60 -15.25 -21.92 -12.33
C ALA A 60 -15.22 -23.44 -12.07
N PRO A 61 -16.36 -24.17 -12.01
CA PRO A 61 -16.37 -25.63 -12.00
C PRO A 61 -15.83 -26.25 -13.29
N GLU A 62 -16.17 -25.68 -14.45
CA GLU A 62 -15.76 -26.17 -15.77
C GLU A 62 -14.23 -26.13 -15.92
N LEU A 63 -13.61 -25.00 -15.53
CA LEU A 63 -12.16 -24.84 -15.46
C LEU A 63 -11.50 -25.84 -14.48
N PHE A 64 -12.15 -26.16 -13.36
CA PHE A 64 -11.62 -27.06 -12.33
C PHE A 64 -11.54 -28.51 -12.81
N GLU A 65 -12.54 -28.97 -13.56
CA GLU A 65 -12.59 -30.30 -14.20
C GLU A 65 -11.63 -30.39 -15.40
N GLU A 66 -11.54 -29.37 -16.25
CA GLU A 66 -10.57 -29.36 -17.36
C GLU A 66 -9.11 -29.36 -16.88
N ILE A 67 -8.77 -28.56 -15.87
CA ILE A 67 -7.43 -28.59 -15.24
C ILE A 67 -7.15 -29.97 -14.63
N TYR A 68 -8.12 -30.57 -13.94
CA TYR A 68 -8.00 -31.92 -13.36
C TYR A 68 -7.74 -32.99 -14.43
N SER A 69 -8.46 -32.93 -15.56
CA SER A 69 -8.26 -33.82 -16.72
C SER A 69 -6.84 -33.71 -17.30
N ILE A 70 -6.30 -32.48 -17.42
CA ILE A 70 -4.92 -32.25 -17.86
C ILE A 70 -3.91 -32.84 -16.89
N ILE A 71 -4.09 -32.64 -15.59
CA ILE A 71 -3.23 -33.20 -14.53
C ILE A 71 -3.20 -34.74 -14.64
N PHE A 72 -4.36 -35.36 -14.85
CA PHE A 72 -4.47 -36.82 -15.00
C PHE A 72 -3.85 -37.36 -16.30
N SER A 73 -3.77 -36.54 -17.36
CA SER A 73 -3.07 -36.91 -18.61
C SER A 73 -1.56 -37.13 -18.47
N TYR A 74 -0.95 -36.80 -17.32
CA TYR A 74 0.46 -37.06 -17.01
C TYR A 74 0.70 -38.36 -16.23
N LEU A 75 -0.36 -39.02 -15.76
CA LEU A 75 -0.23 -40.24 -14.97
C LEU A 75 -0.02 -41.46 -15.88
N PRO A 76 0.98 -42.32 -15.64
CA PRO A 76 1.14 -43.57 -16.37
C PRO A 76 -0.06 -44.51 -16.15
N SER A 77 -0.46 -45.26 -17.17
CA SER A 77 -1.66 -46.12 -17.13
C SER A 77 -1.68 -47.15 -15.98
N TYR A 78 -0.52 -47.48 -15.40
CA TYR A 78 -0.42 -48.37 -14.23
C TYR A 78 -0.76 -47.71 -12.88
N SER A 79 -0.66 -46.37 -12.71
CA SER A 79 -1.05 -45.72 -11.45
C SER A 79 -2.58 -45.67 -11.23
N PHE A 80 -3.35 -46.11 -12.21
CA PHE A 80 -4.81 -46.30 -12.15
C PHE A 80 -5.20 -47.70 -11.64
N ILE A 81 -4.25 -48.64 -11.51
CA ILE A 81 -4.53 -50.06 -11.26
C ILE A 81 -3.90 -50.53 -9.94
N GLY A 82 -4.77 -50.86 -8.97
CA GLY A 82 -4.39 -51.52 -7.73
C GLY A 82 -3.97 -50.59 -6.59
N GLN A 83 -3.45 -51.18 -5.50
CA GLN A 83 -3.13 -50.48 -4.25
C GLN A 83 -1.90 -49.56 -4.32
N ASN A 84 -1.20 -49.50 -5.46
CA ASN A 84 -0.12 -48.55 -5.74
C ASN A 84 -0.68 -47.15 -6.08
N LYS A 85 -1.59 -46.63 -5.25
CA LYS A 85 -2.01 -45.22 -5.26
C LYS A 85 -0.82 -44.34 -4.90
N ILE A 86 -0.05 -43.95 -5.92
CA ILE A 86 0.89 -42.81 -5.95
C ILE A 86 1.59 -42.59 -4.60
N ALA A 87 2.48 -43.53 -4.25
CA ALA A 87 3.17 -43.55 -2.95
C ALA A 87 4.24 -42.45 -2.77
N SER A 88 4.40 -41.55 -3.76
CA SER A 88 5.36 -40.44 -3.80
C SER A 88 4.85 -39.14 -3.17
N VAL A 89 3.54 -38.95 -2.95
CA VAL A 89 3.09 -37.85 -2.08
C VAL A 89 3.63 -38.11 -0.68
N SER A 90 4.33 -37.13 -0.10
CA SER A 90 4.82 -37.23 1.28
C SER A 90 3.72 -37.72 2.20
N LYS A 91 3.96 -38.85 2.88
CA LYS A 91 2.96 -39.57 3.71
C LYS A 91 2.30 -38.64 4.73
N GLN A 92 3.04 -37.63 5.20
CA GLN A 92 2.59 -36.54 6.04
C GLN A 92 1.37 -35.81 5.47
N TRP A 93 1.38 -35.39 4.20
CA TRP A 93 0.27 -34.64 3.59
C TRP A 93 -0.97 -35.53 3.39
N CYS A 94 -0.78 -36.79 2.96
CA CYS A 94 -1.85 -37.79 2.85
C CYS A 94 -2.48 -38.18 4.21
N THR A 95 -1.76 -38.00 5.33
CA THR A 95 -2.28 -38.19 6.69
C THR A 95 -2.97 -36.92 7.22
N LEU A 96 -2.55 -35.74 6.77
CA LEU A 96 -3.14 -34.45 7.16
C LEU A 96 -4.40 -34.10 6.38
N SER A 97 -4.54 -34.53 5.11
CA SER A 97 -5.76 -34.33 4.33
C SER A 97 -6.97 -35.05 4.91
N LYS A 98 -6.72 -36.21 5.53
CA LYS A 98 -7.74 -37.03 6.22
C LYS A 98 -8.12 -36.48 7.60
N GLN A 99 -7.67 -35.27 7.93
CA GLN A 99 -8.03 -34.54 9.14
C GLN A 99 -8.68 -33.22 8.72
N GLY A 100 -9.79 -32.85 9.36
CA GLY A 100 -10.55 -31.61 9.07
C GLY A 100 -9.86 -30.29 9.45
N LYS A 101 -8.54 -30.22 9.27
CA LYS A 101 -7.65 -29.06 9.49
C LYS A 101 -6.71 -28.82 8.31
N PHE A 102 -6.87 -29.56 7.20
CA PHE A 102 -5.96 -29.49 6.04
C PHE A 102 -5.83 -28.06 5.49
N ASN A 103 -6.93 -27.32 5.36
CA ASN A 103 -7.00 -25.96 4.79
C ASN A 103 -6.36 -24.84 5.66
N SER A 104 -5.46 -25.18 6.59
CA SER A 104 -4.63 -24.17 7.26
C SER A 104 -3.58 -23.61 6.31
N LYS A 105 -3.34 -22.29 6.35
CA LYS A 105 -2.33 -21.62 5.51
C LYS A 105 -0.95 -22.31 5.61
N LYS A 106 -0.56 -22.67 6.83
CA LYS A 106 0.69 -23.38 7.14
C LYS A 106 0.78 -24.78 6.54
N THR A 107 -0.35 -25.46 6.30
CA THR A 107 -0.35 -26.75 5.59
C THR A 107 -0.01 -26.53 4.12
N PHE A 108 -0.66 -25.55 3.48
CA PHE A 108 -0.45 -25.24 2.06
C PHE A 108 0.96 -24.70 1.78
N GLU A 109 1.48 -23.81 2.64
CA GLU A 109 2.87 -23.33 2.59
C GLU A 109 3.87 -24.51 2.60
N GLY A 110 3.63 -25.54 3.41
CA GLY A 110 4.47 -26.75 3.44
C GLY A 110 4.30 -27.69 2.25
N ILE A 111 3.14 -27.70 1.60
CA ILE A 111 2.91 -28.44 0.34
C ILE A 111 3.67 -27.77 -0.81
N ILE A 112 3.59 -26.44 -0.91
CA ILE A 112 4.34 -25.65 -1.90
C ILE A 112 5.84 -25.86 -1.72
N GLU A 113 6.37 -25.78 -0.49
CA GLU A 113 7.81 -25.95 -0.26
C GLU A 113 8.25 -27.39 -0.59
N GLY A 114 7.49 -28.41 -0.17
CA GLY A 114 7.79 -29.80 -0.54
C GLY A 114 7.66 -30.12 -2.04
N CYS A 115 6.97 -29.28 -2.82
CA CYS A 115 6.92 -29.35 -4.28
C CYS A 115 8.01 -28.50 -4.97
N ARG A 116 8.61 -27.54 -4.25
CA ARG A 116 9.77 -26.75 -4.67
C ARG A 116 11.08 -27.48 -4.41
N GLU A 117 11.20 -28.17 -3.27
CA GLU A 117 12.33 -29.04 -2.92
C GLU A 117 12.49 -30.21 -3.90
N ASN A 118 11.39 -30.68 -4.49
CA ASN A 118 11.40 -31.68 -5.56
C ASN A 118 10.18 -31.52 -6.48
N SER A 119 10.41 -31.18 -7.76
CA SER A 119 9.39 -31.03 -8.80
C SER A 119 8.57 -32.29 -9.05
N ASP A 120 9.14 -33.48 -8.81
CA ASP A 120 8.45 -34.76 -8.97
C ASP A 120 7.29 -34.94 -7.98
N ASN A 121 7.22 -34.11 -6.93
CA ASN A 121 6.11 -34.07 -5.99
C ASN A 121 4.89 -33.28 -6.50
N VAL A 122 5.01 -32.49 -7.59
CA VAL A 122 3.90 -31.68 -8.13
C VAL A 122 2.79 -32.56 -8.71
N HIS A 123 3.11 -33.42 -9.69
CA HIS A 123 2.18 -34.37 -10.30
C HIS A 123 1.43 -35.24 -9.27
N PRO A 124 2.10 -35.93 -8.32
CA PRO A 124 1.42 -36.80 -7.38
C PRO A 124 0.56 -36.04 -6.36
N THR A 125 0.95 -34.81 -6.00
CA THR A 125 0.16 -33.96 -5.09
C THR A 125 -1.15 -33.51 -5.75
N LEU A 126 -1.09 -33.07 -7.01
CA LEU A 126 -2.26 -32.66 -7.78
C LEU A 126 -3.16 -33.86 -8.15
N ALA A 127 -2.58 -35.03 -8.41
CA ALA A 127 -3.31 -36.26 -8.71
C ALA A 127 -4.05 -36.87 -7.50
N ASN A 128 -3.79 -36.40 -6.28
CA ASN A 128 -4.39 -36.96 -5.09
C ASN A 128 -5.75 -36.29 -4.77
N MET A 129 -6.86 -36.97 -5.07
CA MET A 129 -8.22 -36.52 -4.73
C MET A 129 -8.42 -36.10 -3.26
N ASP A 130 -7.73 -36.74 -2.31
CA ASP A 130 -7.84 -36.37 -0.88
C ASP A 130 -7.25 -34.96 -0.63
N ILE A 131 -6.36 -34.49 -1.50
CA ILE A 131 -5.72 -33.16 -1.45
C ILE A 131 -6.44 -32.18 -2.39
N TYR A 132 -6.68 -32.58 -3.66
CA TYR A 132 -7.24 -31.72 -4.71
C TYR A 132 -8.59 -31.10 -4.32
N ASN A 133 -9.51 -31.90 -3.75
CA ASN A 133 -10.83 -31.45 -3.27
C ASN A 133 -10.79 -30.49 -2.07
N HIS A 134 -9.61 -30.16 -1.55
CA HIS A 134 -9.43 -29.21 -0.47
C HIS A 134 -8.67 -27.95 -0.88
N LEU A 135 -8.16 -27.89 -2.12
CA LEU A 135 -7.47 -26.73 -2.66
C LEU A 135 -8.46 -25.83 -3.43
N SER A 136 -8.27 -24.52 -3.33
CA SER A 136 -8.90 -23.58 -4.26
C SER A 136 -8.18 -23.59 -5.61
N LEU A 137 -8.84 -23.11 -6.67
CA LEU A 137 -8.27 -22.95 -8.00
C LEU A 137 -6.89 -22.25 -7.98
N ILE A 138 -6.79 -21.13 -7.27
CA ILE A 138 -5.53 -20.36 -7.13
C ILE A 138 -4.41 -21.24 -6.58
N GLN A 139 -4.70 -22.08 -5.59
CA GLN A 139 -3.74 -22.99 -4.96
C GLN A 139 -3.35 -24.16 -5.88
N ILE A 140 -4.29 -24.64 -6.71
CA ILE A 140 -4.00 -25.65 -7.75
C ILE A 140 -3.08 -25.05 -8.81
N LEU A 141 -3.35 -23.82 -9.27
CA LEU A 141 -2.51 -23.10 -10.21
C LEU A 141 -1.11 -22.81 -9.62
N GLU A 142 -1.01 -22.44 -8.33
CA GLU A 142 0.28 -22.23 -7.64
C GLU A 142 1.11 -23.50 -7.45
N ILE A 143 0.48 -24.68 -7.32
CA ILE A 143 1.20 -25.96 -7.32
C ILE A 143 1.55 -26.35 -8.76
N ALA A 144 0.63 -26.22 -9.71
CA ALA A 144 0.85 -26.55 -11.12
C ALA A 144 2.00 -25.73 -11.72
N SER A 145 2.12 -24.45 -11.35
CA SER A 145 3.18 -23.56 -11.83
C SER A 145 4.58 -23.87 -11.30
N LEU A 146 4.74 -24.85 -10.40
CA LEU A 146 6.05 -25.38 -10.04
C LEU A 146 6.57 -26.38 -11.08
N CYS A 147 5.70 -27.01 -11.89
CA CYS A 147 6.10 -27.87 -13.01
C CYS A 147 5.80 -27.19 -14.37
N PRO A 148 6.81 -26.88 -15.19
CA PRO A 148 6.60 -26.13 -16.44
C PRO A 148 5.73 -26.92 -17.41
N GLU A 149 5.85 -28.24 -17.45
CA GLU A 149 5.09 -29.11 -18.36
C GLU A 149 3.58 -29.06 -18.07
N ILE A 150 3.17 -29.14 -16.80
CA ILE A 150 1.76 -29.02 -16.42
C ILE A 150 1.24 -27.63 -16.79
N ALA A 151 1.98 -26.58 -16.43
CA ALA A 151 1.59 -25.21 -16.74
C ALA A 151 1.43 -24.99 -18.26
N LYS A 152 2.32 -25.55 -19.08
CA LYS A 152 2.25 -25.51 -20.55
C LYS A 152 1.01 -26.21 -21.10
N LYS A 153 0.68 -27.43 -20.65
CA LYS A 153 -0.58 -28.07 -21.09
C LYS A 153 -1.82 -27.28 -20.65
N ILE A 154 -1.80 -26.64 -19.47
CA ILE A 154 -2.91 -25.80 -19.00
C ILE A 154 -3.13 -24.61 -19.94
N ILE A 155 -2.08 -23.85 -20.27
CA ILE A 155 -2.19 -22.70 -21.19
C ILE A 155 -2.45 -23.11 -22.65
N ASN A 156 -2.13 -24.34 -23.04
CA ASN A 156 -2.35 -24.86 -24.39
C ASN A 156 -3.68 -25.60 -24.59
N ASN A 157 -4.47 -25.85 -23.54
CA ASN A 157 -5.82 -26.39 -23.73
C ASN A 157 -6.75 -25.29 -24.27
N ILE A 158 -7.31 -25.55 -25.45
CA ILE A 158 -8.19 -24.64 -26.20
C ILE A 158 -9.45 -24.26 -25.40
N GLY A 159 -9.99 -25.15 -24.55
CA GLY A 159 -11.09 -24.83 -23.64
C GLY A 159 -10.66 -23.78 -22.62
N LEU A 160 -9.72 -24.15 -21.74
CA LEU A 160 -9.10 -23.28 -20.73
C LEU A 160 -8.63 -21.91 -21.25
N ARG A 161 -8.10 -21.80 -22.48
CA ARG A 161 -7.68 -20.51 -23.06
C ARG A 161 -8.77 -19.43 -23.04
N SER A 162 -10.04 -19.82 -23.14
CA SER A 162 -11.17 -18.88 -23.11
C SER A 162 -11.63 -18.48 -21.69
N ILE A 163 -11.07 -19.12 -20.65
CA ILE A 163 -11.53 -19.04 -19.25
C ILE A 163 -10.41 -18.59 -18.29
N LEU A 164 -9.14 -18.82 -18.65
CA LEU A 164 -7.97 -18.33 -17.92
C LEU A 164 -7.85 -16.80 -18.06
N ASN A 165 -7.99 -16.09 -16.95
CA ASN A 165 -7.76 -14.63 -16.88
C ASN A 165 -6.27 -14.30 -16.62
N THR A 166 -5.93 -13.02 -16.69
CA THR A 166 -4.56 -12.51 -16.54
C THR A 166 -3.92 -12.85 -15.17
N ASP A 167 -4.71 -12.93 -14.08
CA ASP A 167 -4.22 -13.38 -12.76
C ASP A 167 -3.89 -14.89 -12.76
N HIS A 168 -4.73 -15.73 -13.38
CA HIS A 168 -4.45 -17.17 -13.52
C HIS A 168 -3.18 -17.42 -14.35
N LEU A 169 -3.02 -16.66 -15.44
CA LEU A 169 -1.87 -16.74 -16.34
C LEU A 169 -0.58 -16.28 -15.65
N LEU A 170 -0.61 -15.20 -14.87
CA LEU A 170 0.50 -14.81 -13.98
C LEU A 170 0.93 -15.91 -13.01
N ILE A 171 -0.03 -16.58 -12.37
CA ILE A 171 0.26 -17.64 -11.40
C ILE A 171 0.98 -18.80 -12.10
N LEU A 172 0.56 -19.15 -13.32
CA LEU A 172 1.13 -20.23 -14.13
C LEU A 172 2.56 -19.96 -14.61
N SER A 173 2.88 -18.72 -15.01
CA SER A 173 4.22 -18.36 -15.47
C SER A 173 5.22 -18.01 -14.34
N LYS A 174 4.73 -17.73 -13.13
CA LYS A 174 5.46 -17.25 -11.94
C LYS A 174 6.85 -17.84 -11.67
N ASN A 175 7.09 -19.12 -11.94
CA ASN A 175 8.35 -19.80 -11.63
C ASN A 175 9.18 -20.19 -12.87
N HIS A 176 8.66 -20.02 -14.09
CA HIS A 176 9.25 -20.59 -15.31
C HIS A 176 9.10 -19.68 -16.53
N ALA A 177 10.18 -18.99 -16.92
CA ALA A 177 10.23 -18.13 -18.10
C ALA A 177 9.75 -18.79 -19.41
N SER A 178 9.95 -20.10 -19.57
CA SER A 178 9.46 -20.81 -20.77
C SER A 178 7.93 -20.95 -20.83
N VAL A 179 7.23 -20.87 -19.69
CA VAL A 179 5.76 -20.75 -19.63
C VAL A 179 5.36 -19.29 -19.91
N ALA A 180 6.12 -18.33 -19.38
CA ALA A 180 5.90 -16.89 -19.56
C ALA A 180 5.92 -16.47 -21.04
N HIS A 181 6.93 -16.91 -21.80
CA HIS A 181 7.00 -16.67 -23.24
C HIS A 181 5.82 -17.29 -23.99
N GLU A 182 5.50 -18.55 -23.65
CA GLU A 182 4.46 -19.33 -24.32
C GLU A 182 3.04 -18.80 -24.02
N ILE A 183 2.83 -18.09 -22.90
CA ILE A 183 1.60 -17.33 -22.65
C ILE A 183 1.48 -16.15 -23.62
N ILE A 184 2.55 -15.36 -23.81
CA ILE A 184 2.56 -14.21 -24.73
C ILE A 184 2.32 -14.64 -26.18
N ASP A 185 2.89 -15.77 -26.60
CA ASP A 185 2.78 -16.26 -27.98
C ASP A 185 1.40 -16.89 -28.30
N ASN A 186 0.58 -17.18 -27.29
CA ASN A 186 -0.67 -17.93 -27.44
C ASN A 186 -1.96 -17.17 -27.04
N PHE A 187 -1.84 -16.01 -26.41
CA PHE A 187 -2.96 -15.20 -25.92
C PHE A 187 -2.91 -13.79 -26.53
N ALA A 188 -4.06 -13.31 -27.02
CA ALA A 188 -4.19 -11.99 -27.62
C ALA A 188 -4.38 -10.90 -26.55
N PHE A 189 -3.28 -10.52 -25.89
CA PHE A 189 -3.25 -9.43 -24.93
C PHE A 189 -3.21 -8.04 -25.60
N ASN A 190 -3.67 -7.02 -24.88
CA ASN A 190 -3.35 -5.63 -25.19
C ASN A 190 -2.01 -5.20 -24.56
N LEU A 191 -1.43 -4.07 -25.00
CA LEU A 191 -0.10 -3.64 -24.56
C LEU A 191 0.01 -3.50 -23.02
N SER A 192 -0.99 -2.90 -22.37
CA SER A 192 -0.99 -2.70 -20.91
C SER A 192 -1.06 -4.02 -20.13
N GLU A 193 -1.73 -5.05 -20.67
CA GLU A 193 -1.70 -6.40 -20.10
C GLU A 193 -0.30 -7.02 -20.23
N ILE A 194 0.35 -6.90 -21.39
CA ILE A 194 1.71 -7.40 -21.62
C ILE A 194 2.71 -6.69 -20.68
N VAL A 195 2.62 -5.37 -20.57
CA VAL A 195 3.42 -4.56 -19.63
C VAL A 195 3.20 -5.00 -18.20
N TRP A 196 1.96 -5.22 -17.77
CA TRP A 196 1.65 -5.68 -16.41
C TRP A 196 2.15 -7.10 -16.12
N LEU A 197 2.20 -7.99 -17.11
CA LEU A 197 2.92 -9.26 -17.02
C LEU A 197 4.44 -9.04 -16.84
N GLY A 198 5.03 -8.11 -17.62
CA GLY A 198 6.43 -7.70 -17.51
C GLY A 198 6.80 -7.12 -16.14
N VAL A 199 5.94 -6.27 -15.56
CA VAL A 199 6.07 -5.72 -14.20
C VAL A 199 6.16 -6.81 -13.11
N ARG A 200 5.74 -8.04 -13.42
CA ARG A 200 5.88 -9.18 -12.49
C ARG A 200 6.94 -10.21 -12.89
N GLN A 201 7.45 -10.20 -14.11
CA GLN A 201 8.37 -11.22 -14.64
C GLN A 201 9.45 -10.60 -15.55
N LEU A 202 10.70 -10.75 -15.13
CA LEU A 202 11.88 -10.13 -15.78
C LEU A 202 12.04 -10.56 -17.24
N GLU A 203 11.80 -11.83 -17.54
CA GLU A 203 11.96 -12.39 -18.89
C GLU A 203 10.88 -11.88 -19.84
N ILE A 204 9.67 -11.60 -19.34
CA ILE A 204 8.63 -10.89 -20.10
C ILE A 204 9.08 -9.45 -20.36
N ALA A 205 9.58 -8.75 -19.34
CA ALA A 205 10.09 -7.39 -19.50
C ALA A 205 11.26 -7.30 -20.50
N HIS A 206 12.12 -8.32 -20.57
CA HIS A 206 13.12 -8.43 -21.64
C HIS A 206 12.47 -8.64 -23.01
N LYS A 207 11.56 -9.61 -23.18
CA LYS A 207 10.86 -9.87 -24.45
C LYS A 207 10.12 -8.64 -24.98
N ILE A 208 9.53 -7.82 -24.10
CA ILE A 208 8.90 -6.53 -24.44
C ILE A 208 9.90 -5.54 -25.05
N LEU A 209 11.12 -5.43 -24.50
CA LEU A 209 12.14 -4.49 -24.97
C LEU A 209 12.97 -5.04 -26.16
N ASP A 210 12.97 -6.35 -26.36
CA ASP A 210 13.55 -7.00 -27.54
C ASP A 210 12.64 -6.87 -28.77
N ASP A 211 11.33 -7.03 -28.60
CA ASP A 211 10.35 -6.83 -29.68
C ASP A 211 10.18 -5.34 -30.01
N ALA A 212 10.54 -4.94 -31.22
CA ALA A 212 10.42 -3.55 -31.66
C ALA A 212 8.97 -3.05 -31.73
N SER A 213 8.01 -3.91 -32.09
CA SER A 213 6.61 -3.51 -32.19
C SER A 213 5.95 -3.29 -30.82
N LEU A 214 6.42 -3.97 -29.77
CA LEU A 214 6.02 -3.69 -28.40
C LEU A 214 6.77 -2.46 -27.86
N ARG A 215 8.12 -2.51 -27.85
CA ARG A 215 8.99 -1.46 -27.31
C ARG A 215 8.68 -0.06 -27.85
N ASP A 216 8.51 0.06 -29.17
CA ASP A 216 8.36 1.37 -29.79
C ASP A 216 7.00 2.00 -29.45
N ASN A 217 5.98 1.19 -29.12
CA ASN A 217 4.65 1.62 -28.67
C ASN A 217 4.52 1.91 -27.17
N LEU A 218 5.48 1.51 -26.32
CA LEU A 218 5.45 1.81 -24.87
C LEU A 218 5.43 3.33 -24.60
N ASP A 219 4.68 3.78 -23.59
CA ASP A 219 4.75 5.16 -23.11
C ASP A 219 5.74 5.37 -21.95
N ASP A 220 5.77 6.56 -21.36
CA ASP A 220 6.68 6.91 -20.27
C ASP A 220 6.25 6.33 -18.90
N TYR A 221 4.98 5.91 -18.76
CA TYR A 221 4.49 5.19 -17.59
C TYR A 221 4.81 3.70 -17.69
N ASP A 222 4.59 3.07 -18.85
CA ASP A 222 4.96 1.68 -19.11
C ASP A 222 6.44 1.41 -18.77
N LEU A 223 7.32 2.31 -19.22
CA LEU A 223 8.77 2.24 -18.96
C LEU A 223 9.12 2.46 -17.48
N VAL A 224 8.42 3.37 -16.78
CA VAL A 224 8.61 3.59 -15.34
C VAL A 224 8.15 2.38 -14.53
N ASP A 225 7.02 1.78 -14.86
CA ASP A 225 6.50 0.61 -14.12
C ASP A 225 7.38 -0.62 -14.32
N LEU A 226 7.86 -0.87 -15.56
CA LEU A 226 8.82 -1.94 -15.86
C LEU A 226 10.17 -1.71 -15.15
N GLY A 227 10.67 -0.48 -15.12
CA GLY A 227 11.91 -0.13 -14.40
C GLY A 227 11.76 -0.06 -12.88
N CYS A 228 10.56 0.23 -12.35
CA CYS A 228 10.22 0.14 -10.92
C CYS A 228 10.11 -1.32 -10.44
N ALA A 229 10.02 -2.28 -11.34
CA ALA A 229 9.93 -3.70 -11.02
C ALA A 229 11.32 -4.36 -10.99
N HIS A 230 12.16 -4.10 -12.01
CA HIS A 230 13.43 -4.80 -12.20
C HIS A 230 14.58 -3.84 -12.50
N ILE A 231 15.66 -3.96 -11.74
CA ILE A 231 16.87 -3.13 -11.84
C ILE A 231 17.59 -3.29 -13.19
N GLU A 232 17.59 -4.50 -13.75
CA GLU A 232 18.17 -4.83 -15.05
C GLU A 232 17.41 -4.11 -16.19
N ILE A 233 16.10 -3.98 -16.04
CA ILE A 233 15.22 -3.31 -17.01
C ILE A 233 15.39 -1.79 -16.91
N ALA A 234 15.42 -1.22 -15.70
CA ALA A 234 15.76 0.19 -15.50
C ALA A 234 17.14 0.53 -16.08
N THR A 235 18.14 -0.33 -15.86
CA THR A 235 19.48 -0.18 -16.44
C THR A 235 19.42 -0.17 -17.97
N ARG A 236 18.72 -1.12 -18.58
CA ARG A 236 18.54 -1.23 -20.04
C ARG A 236 17.86 0.03 -20.62
N ILE A 237 16.78 0.50 -19.99
CA ILE A 237 16.03 1.71 -20.38
C ILE A 237 16.93 2.95 -20.36
N LEU A 238 17.81 3.12 -19.37
CA LEU A 238 18.75 4.26 -19.32
C LEU A 238 19.89 4.17 -20.34
N THR A 239 20.28 2.96 -20.74
CA THR A 239 21.32 2.75 -21.77
C THR A 239 20.81 2.89 -23.21
N ASP A 240 19.57 2.51 -23.49
CA ASP A 240 18.95 2.68 -24.80
C ASP A 240 18.56 4.15 -25.02
N ALA A 241 19.05 4.76 -26.10
CA ALA A 241 18.74 6.15 -26.41
C ALA A 241 17.25 6.38 -26.74
N SER A 242 16.64 5.46 -27.49
CA SER A 242 15.24 5.58 -27.94
C SER A 242 14.23 5.46 -26.79
N LEU A 243 14.59 4.71 -25.73
CA LEU A 243 13.78 4.58 -24.52
C LEU A 243 14.02 5.73 -23.55
N LYS A 244 15.29 6.12 -23.36
CA LYS A 244 15.67 7.27 -22.53
C LYS A 244 15.05 8.58 -23.03
N ASP A 245 14.98 8.78 -24.34
CA ASP A 245 14.39 9.99 -24.94
C ASP A 245 12.86 10.09 -24.74
N LYS A 246 12.19 9.02 -24.28
CA LYS A 246 10.78 9.04 -23.83
C LYS A 246 10.62 9.55 -22.38
N LEU A 247 11.68 9.58 -21.57
CA LEU A 247 11.61 9.88 -20.13
C LEU A 247 11.83 11.36 -19.81
N ASN A 248 11.20 11.85 -18.74
CA ASN A 248 11.49 13.14 -18.09
C ASN A 248 12.04 12.95 -16.66
N GLY A 249 12.41 14.05 -15.99
CA GLY A 249 12.99 14.03 -14.63
C GLY A 249 12.15 13.31 -13.58
N ILE A 250 10.82 13.38 -13.67
CA ILE A 250 9.89 12.72 -12.75
C ILE A 250 9.86 11.21 -13.02
N ASN A 251 9.89 10.77 -14.28
CA ASN A 251 10.03 9.35 -14.62
C ASN A 251 11.34 8.79 -14.04
N LEU A 252 12.46 9.50 -14.25
CA LEU A 252 13.78 9.12 -13.76
C LEU A 252 13.80 8.99 -12.22
N ALA A 253 13.25 9.97 -11.51
CA ALA A 253 13.19 9.97 -10.05
C ALA A 253 12.23 8.89 -9.49
N THR A 254 11.14 8.59 -10.20
CA THR A 254 10.17 7.55 -9.80
C THR A 254 10.76 6.16 -10.00
N MET A 255 11.30 5.87 -11.19
CA MET A 255 11.92 4.58 -11.54
C MET A 255 13.05 4.18 -10.59
N SER A 256 13.86 5.15 -10.19
CA SER A 256 15.01 4.93 -9.29
C SER A 256 14.65 4.87 -7.80
N SER A 257 13.42 5.23 -7.40
CA SER A 257 12.99 5.26 -5.99
C SER A 257 13.05 3.91 -5.26
N ARG A 258 13.16 2.80 -6.00
CA ARG A 258 13.31 1.43 -5.48
C ARG A 258 14.72 0.84 -5.65
N HIS A 259 15.56 1.48 -6.44
CA HIS A 259 16.86 0.96 -6.88
C HIS A 259 17.93 2.06 -6.72
N PRO A 260 18.57 2.16 -5.54
CA PRO A 260 19.59 3.17 -5.26
C PRO A 260 20.73 3.20 -6.28
N GLU A 261 21.07 2.06 -6.88
CA GLU A 261 22.05 1.91 -7.96
C GLU A 261 21.66 2.71 -9.21
N ILE A 262 20.37 2.73 -9.56
CA ILE A 262 19.82 3.51 -10.67
C ILE A 262 19.82 5.00 -10.31
N ALA A 263 19.53 5.36 -9.05
CA ALA A 263 19.69 6.74 -8.57
C ALA A 263 21.16 7.20 -8.65
N TYR A 264 22.13 6.34 -8.30
CA TYR A 264 23.56 6.59 -8.48
C TYR A 264 23.94 6.77 -9.96
N GLN A 265 23.41 5.95 -10.86
CA GLN A 265 23.63 6.07 -12.30
C GLN A 265 23.11 7.40 -12.84
N ILE A 266 21.85 7.75 -12.53
CA ILE A 266 21.20 9.00 -12.93
C ILE A 266 21.97 10.24 -12.43
N LEU A 267 22.40 10.23 -11.16
CA LEU A 267 23.15 11.36 -10.58
C LEU A 267 24.58 11.48 -11.13
N SER A 268 25.15 10.40 -11.66
CA SER A 268 26.51 10.37 -12.21
C SER A 268 26.57 10.66 -13.71
N ASP A 269 25.49 10.36 -14.44
CA ASP A 269 25.34 10.75 -15.84
C ASP A 269 24.99 12.25 -15.94
N LYS A 270 25.82 13.01 -16.65
CA LYS A 270 25.68 14.46 -16.75
C LYS A 270 24.41 14.90 -17.52
N ALA A 271 23.94 14.11 -18.48
CA ALA A 271 22.73 14.42 -19.24
C ALA A 271 21.48 14.13 -18.41
N LEU A 272 21.39 12.94 -17.81
CA LEU A 272 20.27 12.57 -16.93
C LEU A 272 20.14 13.55 -15.74
N ASN A 273 21.25 13.92 -15.11
CA ASN A 273 21.27 14.88 -14.01
C ASN A 273 20.78 16.29 -14.43
N THR A 274 21.01 16.72 -15.68
CA THR A 274 20.42 17.99 -16.17
C THR A 274 18.90 17.97 -16.34
N MET A 275 18.27 16.80 -16.37
CA MET A 275 16.81 16.64 -16.43
C MET A 275 16.12 16.71 -15.06
N LEU A 276 16.89 16.71 -13.97
CA LEU A 276 16.36 16.75 -12.60
C LEU A 276 16.23 18.19 -12.08
N ASP A 277 15.07 18.54 -11.56
CA ASP A 277 14.85 19.74 -10.74
C ASP A 277 14.94 19.42 -9.23
N GLY A 278 14.55 20.38 -8.38
CA GLY A 278 14.56 20.22 -6.92
C GLY A 278 13.60 19.15 -6.40
N ASP A 279 12.43 19.00 -7.04
CA ASP A 279 11.41 18.03 -6.64
C ASP A 279 11.81 16.61 -7.05
N CYS A 280 12.39 16.45 -8.25
CA CYS A 280 12.99 15.19 -8.71
C CYS A 280 14.13 14.74 -7.77
N LEU A 281 14.98 15.66 -7.33
CA LEU A 281 16.05 15.38 -6.36
C LEU A 281 15.51 15.06 -4.96
N ALA A 282 14.42 15.71 -4.53
CA ALA A 282 13.74 15.39 -3.28
C ALA A 282 13.15 13.97 -3.27
N ILE A 283 12.57 13.53 -4.40
CA ILE A 283 12.07 12.16 -4.59
C ILE A 283 13.23 11.15 -4.52
N LEU A 284 14.30 11.38 -5.29
CA LEU A 284 15.51 10.54 -5.30
C LEU A 284 16.09 10.33 -3.90
N GLY A 285 16.39 11.41 -3.17
CA GLY A 285 16.97 11.32 -1.84
C GLY A 285 15.96 10.91 -0.76
N GLY A 286 14.66 11.20 -0.95
CA GLY A 286 13.61 10.80 -0.01
C GLY A 286 13.45 9.27 0.13
N ALA A 287 13.95 8.50 -0.84
CA ALA A 287 13.98 7.03 -0.81
C ALA A 287 15.17 6.45 -0.01
N ASN A 288 16.37 7.06 -0.08
CA ASN A 288 17.61 6.47 0.42
C ASN A 288 18.55 7.54 1.02
N SER A 289 19.11 7.27 2.21
CA SER A 289 19.96 8.22 2.95
C SER A 289 21.32 8.50 2.32
N GLU A 290 21.92 7.55 1.59
CA GLU A 290 23.18 7.76 0.88
C GLU A 290 22.97 8.63 -0.37
N ILE A 291 21.85 8.42 -1.08
CA ILE A 291 21.40 9.30 -2.17
C ILE A 291 21.06 10.70 -1.65
N ALA A 292 20.32 10.82 -0.54
CA ALA A 292 20.04 12.10 0.11
C ALA A 292 21.33 12.84 0.46
N LYS A 293 22.31 12.14 1.02
CA LYS A 293 23.63 12.68 1.33
C LYS A 293 24.38 13.12 0.08
N ARG A 294 24.45 12.30 -0.98
CA ARG A 294 25.10 12.68 -2.25
C ARG A 294 24.49 13.95 -2.86
N ILE A 295 23.16 14.06 -2.85
CA ILE A 295 22.42 15.22 -3.34
C ILE A 295 22.67 16.46 -2.48
N TYR A 296 22.76 16.29 -1.16
CA TYR A 296 23.00 17.39 -0.23
C TYR A 296 24.46 17.85 -0.19
N ASP A 297 25.44 16.94 -0.31
CA ASP A 297 26.87 17.30 -0.29
C ASP A 297 27.29 18.04 -1.58
N ASP A 298 26.71 17.69 -2.74
CA ASP A 298 26.94 18.38 -4.02
C ASP A 298 26.32 19.79 -4.04
N GLU A 299 27.15 20.82 -4.20
CA GLU A 299 26.72 22.22 -4.18
C GLU A 299 25.79 22.60 -5.36
N VAL A 300 25.96 21.98 -6.52
CA VAL A 300 25.13 22.25 -7.72
C VAL A 300 23.75 21.62 -7.58
N LEU A 301 23.68 20.43 -6.98
CA LEU A 301 22.40 19.77 -6.68
C LEU A 301 21.68 20.42 -5.50
N ARG A 302 22.39 20.71 -4.40
CA ARG A 302 21.84 21.43 -3.24
C ARG A 302 21.24 22.78 -3.63
N LYS A 303 21.81 23.48 -4.62
CA LYS A 303 21.26 24.74 -5.17
C LYS A 303 19.96 24.62 -5.96
N LYS A 304 19.55 23.42 -6.38
CA LYS A 304 18.23 23.16 -7.00
C LYS A 304 17.12 22.99 -5.95
N LEU A 305 17.47 22.73 -4.68
CA LEU A 305 16.52 22.38 -3.62
C LEU A 305 15.90 23.63 -2.96
N ASN A 306 14.58 23.60 -2.80
CA ASN A 306 13.83 24.55 -1.97
C ASN A 306 13.65 24.04 -0.52
N LYS A 307 12.99 24.85 0.34
CA LYS A 307 12.70 24.52 1.75
C LYS A 307 11.97 23.17 1.91
N ASP A 308 10.96 22.90 1.08
CA ASP A 308 10.15 21.70 1.17
C ASP A 308 10.88 20.47 0.60
N ASN A 309 11.77 20.64 -0.39
CA ASN A 309 12.70 19.60 -0.83
C ASN A 309 13.67 19.19 0.30
N LEU A 310 14.27 20.17 0.98
CA LEU A 310 15.16 19.93 2.12
C LEU A 310 14.42 19.26 3.30
N LEU A 311 13.15 19.59 3.52
CA LEU A 311 12.27 18.95 4.52
C LEU A 311 11.90 17.49 4.16
N MET A 312 11.86 17.15 2.86
CA MET A 312 11.71 15.78 2.39
C MET A 312 13.02 14.98 2.58
N LEU A 313 14.17 15.58 2.27
CA LEU A 313 15.48 14.96 2.49
C LEU A 313 15.83 14.79 3.98
N SER A 314 15.41 15.71 4.86
CA SER A 314 15.73 15.66 6.30
C SER A 314 15.18 14.42 7.02
N LYS A 315 14.21 13.73 6.40
CA LYS A 315 13.71 12.42 6.85
C LYS A 315 14.78 11.32 6.78
N GLN A 316 15.63 11.37 5.76
CA GLN A 316 16.68 10.37 5.48
C GLN A 316 18.07 10.87 5.88
N LEU A 317 18.27 12.19 5.94
CA LEU A 317 19.50 12.84 6.39
C LEU A 317 19.17 13.90 7.48
N PRO A 318 18.94 13.48 8.74
CA PRO A 318 18.56 14.39 9.84
C PRO A 318 19.56 15.53 10.07
N GLU A 319 20.81 15.35 9.66
CA GLU A 319 21.88 16.36 9.68
C GLU A 319 21.57 17.61 8.85
N ILE A 320 20.67 17.57 7.87
CA ILE A 320 20.21 18.77 7.14
C ILE A 320 19.62 19.79 8.12
N PHE A 321 18.97 19.33 9.20
CA PHE A 321 18.48 20.23 10.25
C PHE A 321 19.60 20.98 10.98
N LYS A 322 20.87 20.59 10.85
CA LYS A 322 22.02 21.29 11.48
C LYS A 322 22.44 22.55 10.71
N ASP A 323 21.96 22.75 9.49
CA ASP A 323 22.13 23.99 8.72
C ASP A 323 21.23 25.12 9.27
N ASP A 324 21.85 26.19 9.77
CA ASP A 324 21.13 27.35 10.29
C ASP A 324 20.42 28.17 9.20
N ALA A 325 20.86 28.13 7.94
CA ALA A 325 20.16 28.76 6.82
C ALA A 325 18.87 28.00 6.47
N PHE A 326 18.86 26.67 6.60
CA PHE A 326 17.64 25.88 6.51
C PHE A 326 16.72 26.14 7.70
N ARG A 327 17.23 26.09 8.95
CA ARG A 327 16.45 26.34 10.18
C ARG A 327 15.71 27.68 10.18
N GLN A 328 16.32 28.74 9.66
CA GLN A 328 15.71 30.06 9.59
C GLN A 328 14.42 30.05 8.76
N GLN A 329 14.42 29.33 7.63
CA GLN A 329 13.28 29.18 6.72
C GLN A 329 12.13 28.32 7.27
N LEU A 330 12.38 27.50 8.30
CA LEU A 330 11.36 26.60 8.83
C LEU A 330 10.20 27.35 9.50
N ASP A 331 9.00 27.10 9.02
CA ASP A 331 7.74 27.42 9.69
C ASP A 331 7.39 26.40 10.79
N LYS A 332 6.27 26.64 11.50
CA LYS A 332 5.81 25.83 12.63
C LYS A 332 5.43 24.39 12.27
N GLU A 333 4.93 24.15 11.06
CA GLU A 333 4.52 22.82 10.59
C GLU A 333 5.76 22.04 10.14
N SER A 334 6.68 22.72 9.45
CA SER A 334 8.00 22.17 9.06
C SER A 334 8.81 21.73 10.29
N LEU A 335 8.87 22.55 11.36
CA LEU A 335 9.50 22.17 12.63
C LEU A 335 8.80 20.96 13.29
N ALA A 336 7.47 20.96 13.31
CA ALA A 336 6.71 19.83 13.85
C ALA A 336 6.94 18.52 13.06
N ILE A 337 7.12 18.61 11.74
CA ILE A 337 7.47 17.48 10.87
C ILE A 337 8.87 16.96 11.21
N ILE A 338 9.90 17.81 11.28
CA ILE A 338 11.27 17.39 11.63
C ILE A 338 11.30 16.75 13.03
N GLY A 339 10.66 17.36 14.02
CA GLY A 339 10.53 16.81 15.37
C GLY A 339 9.61 15.58 15.50
N THR A 340 8.93 15.18 14.43
CA THR A 340 8.18 13.92 14.30
C THR A 340 9.01 12.85 13.56
N GLN A 341 9.96 13.25 12.71
CA GLN A 341 10.85 12.38 11.96
C GLN A 341 12.03 11.87 12.80
N ASN A 342 12.64 12.73 13.63
CA ASN A 342 13.88 12.42 14.35
C ASN A 342 13.87 12.94 15.80
N LEU A 343 14.24 12.06 16.73
CA LEU A 343 14.23 12.32 18.18
C LEU A 343 15.28 13.35 18.63
N GLU A 344 16.49 13.33 18.07
CA GLU A 344 17.57 14.27 18.44
C GLU A 344 17.21 15.69 18.02
N ASN A 345 16.72 15.85 16.77
CA ASN A 345 16.19 17.11 16.28
C ASN A 345 14.97 17.56 17.11
N ALA A 346 14.10 16.63 17.54
CA ALA A 346 12.97 16.94 18.42
C ALA A 346 13.41 17.46 19.80
N HIS A 347 14.53 16.95 20.35
CA HIS A 347 15.13 17.52 21.55
C HIS A 347 15.71 18.91 21.26
N GLU A 348 16.52 19.07 20.20
CA GLU A 348 17.17 20.35 19.87
C GLU A 348 16.17 21.50 19.62
N ILE A 349 15.00 21.21 19.01
CA ILE A 349 13.92 22.18 18.84
C ILE A 349 13.36 22.66 20.19
N LEU A 350 13.34 21.80 21.22
CA LEU A 350 12.91 22.16 22.58
C LEU A 350 14.03 22.80 23.43
N ASP A 351 15.30 22.54 23.09
CA ASP A 351 16.46 23.17 23.73
C ASP A 351 16.72 24.61 23.24
N LYS A 352 16.29 24.95 22.01
CA LYS A 352 16.49 26.28 21.40
C LYS A 352 15.22 27.14 21.50
N PRO A 353 15.17 28.20 22.35
CA PRO A 353 13.97 29.03 22.54
C PRO A 353 13.40 29.59 21.24
N SER A 354 14.23 30.08 20.33
CA SER A 354 13.82 30.65 19.04
C SER A 354 13.23 29.63 18.04
N LEU A 355 13.38 28.33 18.28
CA LEU A 355 12.70 27.27 17.54
C LEU A 355 11.45 26.78 18.30
N ARG A 356 11.56 26.68 19.62
CA ARG A 356 10.46 26.34 20.54
C ARG A 356 9.29 27.33 20.44
N GLU A 357 9.59 28.63 20.35
CA GLU A 357 8.61 29.73 20.21
C GLU A 357 7.92 29.76 18.83
N LYS A 358 8.52 29.13 17.80
CA LYS A 358 7.86 28.92 16.50
C LYS A 358 6.83 27.78 16.56
N LEU A 359 6.96 26.80 17.45
CA LEU A 359 6.02 25.69 17.54
C LEU A 359 4.70 26.11 18.18
N ASP A 360 3.59 25.53 17.68
CA ASP A 360 2.33 25.54 18.41
C ASP A 360 2.09 24.21 19.16
N LYS A 361 1.08 24.21 20.02
CA LYS A 361 0.66 23.05 20.81
C LYS A 361 0.31 21.79 20.00
N PHE A 362 -0.13 21.93 18.74
CA PHE A 362 -0.39 20.77 17.87
C PHE A 362 0.91 20.19 17.34
N GLY A 363 1.91 21.03 17.06
CA GLY A 363 3.28 20.62 16.77
C GLY A 363 3.91 19.85 17.93
N LEU A 364 3.92 20.45 19.13
CA LEU A 364 4.39 19.80 20.36
C LEU A 364 3.70 18.45 20.60
N ALA A 365 2.38 18.40 20.44
CA ALA A 365 1.62 17.16 20.63
C ALA A 365 1.88 16.09 19.55
N ARG A 366 2.28 16.47 18.32
CA ARG A 366 2.73 15.51 17.29
C ARG A 366 4.09 14.92 17.62
N MET A 367 5.04 15.76 18.06
CA MET A 367 6.36 15.31 18.51
C MET A 367 6.23 14.36 19.73
N ALA A 368 5.33 14.66 20.66
CA ALA A 368 4.99 13.78 21.79
C ALA A 368 4.34 12.45 21.36
N GLU A 369 3.42 12.48 20.38
CA GLU A 369 2.80 11.27 19.83
C GLU A 369 3.80 10.38 19.07
N ALA A 370 4.80 10.98 18.43
CA ALA A 370 5.91 10.27 17.81
C ALA A 370 6.84 9.64 18.87
N HIS A 371 7.23 10.44 19.88
CA HIS A 371 8.33 10.14 20.78
C HIS A 371 7.91 10.26 22.27
N PRO A 372 7.74 9.13 22.99
CA PRO A 372 7.45 9.13 24.44
C PRO A 372 8.44 9.93 25.30
N GLN A 373 9.71 10.01 24.88
CA GLN A 373 10.74 10.84 25.51
C GLN A 373 10.38 12.33 25.46
N ILE A 374 9.83 12.79 24.35
CA ILE A 374 9.36 14.17 24.16
C ILE A 374 8.06 14.41 24.96
N ALA A 375 7.16 13.43 25.01
CA ALA A 375 5.97 13.50 25.87
C ALA A 375 6.34 13.67 27.37
N ARG A 376 7.33 12.90 27.85
CA ARG A 376 7.92 13.04 29.20
C ARG A 376 8.55 14.41 29.41
N ARG A 377 9.35 14.88 28.44
CA ARG A 377 10.01 16.19 28.52
C ARG A 377 9.01 17.35 28.59
N ILE A 378 7.92 17.27 27.83
CA ILE A 378 6.83 18.26 27.89
C ILE A 378 6.16 18.22 29.26
N MET A 379 5.72 17.05 29.74
CA MET A 379 5.05 16.93 31.06
C MET A 379 5.95 17.28 32.26
N ALA A 380 7.27 17.32 32.10
CA ALA A 380 8.22 17.76 33.12
C ALA A 380 8.41 19.30 33.18
N ASP A 381 7.97 20.04 32.17
CA ASP A 381 8.06 21.51 32.10
C ASP A 381 6.65 22.12 31.90
N PRO A 382 6.01 22.61 32.98
CA PRO A 382 4.68 23.24 32.93
C PRO A 382 4.54 24.34 31.88
N SER A 383 5.62 25.05 31.52
CA SER A 383 5.56 26.10 30.48
C SER A 383 5.23 25.56 29.09
N LEU A 384 5.48 24.27 28.84
CA LEU A 384 5.23 23.61 27.55
C LEU A 384 3.81 23.04 27.41
N TYR A 385 3.00 23.02 28.48
CA TYR A 385 1.66 22.41 28.44
C TYR A 385 0.50 23.23 29.03
N VAL A 386 0.71 24.50 29.44
CA VAL A 386 -0.35 25.40 29.94
C VAL A 386 -1.60 25.38 29.04
N ASP A 387 -1.42 25.70 27.76
CA ASP A 387 -2.51 25.87 26.78
C ASP A 387 -2.80 24.62 25.93
N ILE A 388 -2.20 23.47 26.29
CA ILE A 388 -2.50 22.18 25.65
C ILE A 388 -3.97 21.83 25.92
N ASP A 389 -4.72 21.56 24.84
CA ASP A 389 -6.13 21.21 24.88
C ASP A 389 -6.37 19.69 25.02
N ALA A 390 -7.65 19.32 25.15
CA ALA A 390 -8.08 17.94 25.33
C ALA A 390 -7.57 16.98 24.23
N SER A 391 -7.51 17.41 22.97
CA SER A 391 -7.05 16.54 21.88
C SER A 391 -5.52 16.39 21.89
N CYS A 392 -4.81 17.44 22.29
CA CYS A 392 -3.37 17.42 22.46
C CYS A 392 -2.95 16.57 23.68
N LEU A 393 -3.65 16.65 24.82
CA LEU A 393 -3.42 15.80 25.99
C LEU A 393 -3.49 14.30 25.66
N ILE A 394 -4.46 13.87 24.85
CA ILE A 394 -4.54 12.45 24.45
C ILE A 394 -3.28 12.03 23.70
N LYS A 395 -2.75 12.86 22.80
CA LYS A 395 -1.53 12.54 22.05
C LYS A 395 -0.32 12.30 22.95
N LEU A 396 -0.15 13.11 24.01
CA LEU A 396 0.92 12.94 25.00
C LEU A 396 0.81 11.57 25.73
N GLY A 397 -0.39 11.18 26.18
CA GLY A 397 -0.59 9.91 26.90
C GLY A 397 -0.75 8.66 26.01
N LYS A 398 -1.02 8.82 24.70
CA LYS A 398 -1.43 7.73 23.79
C LYS A 398 -0.45 6.57 23.66
N ARG A 399 0.84 6.81 23.86
CA ARG A 399 1.93 5.82 23.76
C ARG A 399 2.70 5.57 25.05
N ASP A 400 2.58 6.45 26.05
CA ASP A 400 3.25 6.28 27.34
C ASP A 400 2.23 6.16 28.47
N PRO A 401 2.05 4.95 29.05
CA PRO A 401 1.14 4.74 30.16
C PRO A 401 1.45 5.61 31.38
N HIS A 402 2.72 5.94 31.65
CA HIS A 402 3.07 6.79 32.78
C HIS A 402 2.57 8.22 32.59
N ILE A 403 2.65 8.74 31.35
CA ILE A 403 2.11 10.06 31.01
C ILE A 403 0.58 10.06 31.04
N ALA A 404 -0.07 8.99 30.58
CA ALA A 404 -1.51 8.85 30.76
C ALA A 404 -1.91 8.81 32.24
N CYS A 405 -1.18 8.07 33.09
CA CYS A 405 -1.39 8.06 34.54
C CYS A 405 -1.23 9.44 35.18
N GLN A 406 -0.21 10.23 34.79
CA GLN A 406 -0.03 11.62 35.25
C GLN A 406 -1.21 12.51 34.84
N ILE A 407 -1.66 12.42 33.58
CA ILE A 407 -2.80 13.19 33.05
C ILE A 407 -4.12 12.84 33.78
N ILE A 408 -4.27 11.63 34.32
CA ILE A 408 -5.41 11.22 35.15
C ILE A 408 -5.27 11.70 36.60
N GLN A 409 -4.04 11.76 37.12
CA GLN A 409 -3.75 12.18 38.50
C GLN A 409 -3.84 13.70 38.69
N ASP A 410 -3.58 14.50 37.65
CA ASP A 410 -3.81 15.95 37.66
C ASP A 410 -5.29 16.27 37.37
N PRO A 411 -6.06 16.80 38.35
CA PRO A 411 -7.48 17.10 38.13
C PRO A 411 -7.74 18.21 37.11
N SER A 412 -6.78 19.11 36.89
CA SER A 412 -6.90 20.19 35.90
C SER A 412 -6.75 19.67 34.47
N LEU A 413 -5.81 18.74 34.24
CA LEU A 413 -5.62 18.10 32.94
C LEU A 413 -6.71 17.07 32.66
N PHE A 414 -7.07 16.23 33.65
CA PHE A 414 -8.18 15.29 33.51
C PHE A 414 -9.54 15.99 33.36
N GLY A 415 -9.67 17.19 33.94
CA GLY A 415 -10.83 18.08 33.80
C GLY A 415 -11.01 18.61 32.38
N LYS A 416 -9.92 18.87 31.64
CA LYS A 416 -9.97 19.24 30.20
C LYS A 416 -10.56 18.11 29.32
N LEU A 417 -10.57 16.85 29.77
CA LEU A 417 -11.01 15.70 28.95
C LEU A 417 -12.52 15.40 29.09
N SER A 418 -13.25 15.39 27.97
CA SER A 418 -14.60 14.81 27.88
C SER A 418 -14.56 13.28 28.04
N GLY A 419 -15.71 12.64 28.33
CA GLY A 419 -15.82 11.18 28.49
C GLY A 419 -15.17 10.42 27.32
N ARG A 420 -15.50 10.81 26.08
CA ARG A 420 -14.91 10.25 24.86
C ARG A 420 -13.38 10.33 24.83
N LYS A 421 -12.82 11.46 25.27
CA LYS A 421 -11.37 11.66 25.31
C LYS A 421 -10.72 10.85 26.45
N LYS A 422 -11.38 10.74 27.61
CA LYS A 422 -10.96 9.81 28.68
C LYS A 422 -10.93 8.36 28.19
N ALA A 423 -11.96 7.90 27.46
CA ALA A 423 -11.96 6.58 26.84
C ALA A 423 -10.86 6.41 25.77
N GLU A 424 -10.56 7.46 24.99
CA GLU A 424 -9.47 7.46 24.01
C GLU A 424 -8.08 7.35 24.67
N LEU A 425 -7.89 7.94 25.86
CA LEU A 425 -6.65 7.84 26.64
C LEU A 425 -6.38 6.39 27.10
N GLY A 426 -7.40 5.72 27.64
CA GLY A 426 -7.29 4.34 28.13
C GLY A 426 -7.23 3.28 27.04
N LYS A 427 -7.65 3.59 25.81
CA LYS A 427 -7.88 2.62 24.72
C LYS A 427 -6.71 1.66 24.45
N ASN A 428 -5.47 2.14 24.60
CA ASN A 428 -4.27 1.36 24.25
C ASN A 428 -3.62 0.65 25.44
N ASN A 429 -4.05 0.89 26.68
CA ASN A 429 -3.41 0.34 27.87
C ASN A 429 -4.43 -0.06 28.95
N PRO A 430 -4.54 -1.34 29.33
CA PRO A 430 -5.51 -1.82 30.32
C PRO A 430 -5.37 -1.20 31.72
N SER A 431 -4.15 -0.93 32.18
CA SER A 431 -3.91 -0.31 33.49
C SER A 431 -4.41 1.14 33.52
N VAL A 432 -4.16 1.89 32.45
CA VAL A 432 -4.71 3.24 32.24
C VAL A 432 -6.24 3.19 32.14
N ALA A 433 -6.80 2.26 31.35
CA ALA A 433 -8.24 2.07 31.24
C ALA A 433 -8.89 1.78 32.61
N GLN A 434 -8.28 0.91 33.42
CA GLN A 434 -8.77 0.61 34.76
C GLN A 434 -8.62 1.81 35.72
N GLN A 435 -7.53 2.58 35.65
CA GLN A 435 -7.38 3.80 36.45
C GLN A 435 -8.43 4.87 36.09
N ILE A 436 -8.83 4.95 34.82
CA ILE A 436 -9.90 5.84 34.33
C ILE A 436 -11.28 5.35 34.79
N LEU A 437 -11.51 4.03 34.87
CA LEU A 437 -12.74 3.47 35.45
C LEU A 437 -12.78 3.64 36.98
N ASN A 438 -11.63 3.59 37.66
CA ASN A 438 -11.49 3.79 39.10
C ASN A 438 -11.53 5.27 39.52
N THR A 439 -11.46 6.22 38.58
CA THR A 439 -11.72 7.64 38.86
C THR A 439 -13.20 7.93 38.66
N ASN A 440 -13.92 8.20 39.77
CA ASN A 440 -15.38 8.40 39.82
C ASN A 440 -15.92 9.51 38.88
N SER A 441 -15.04 10.28 38.24
CA SER A 441 -15.31 11.29 37.20
C SER A 441 -16.05 10.78 35.95
N ILE A 442 -16.33 9.48 35.84
CA ILE A 442 -17.17 8.87 34.79
C ILE A 442 -18.55 8.41 35.33
N GLU A 443 -18.73 8.27 36.65
CA GLU A 443 -20.00 7.83 37.25
C GLU A 443 -20.95 8.97 37.63
N CYS A 444 -20.47 10.23 37.63
CA CYS A 444 -21.25 11.41 38.01
C CYS A 444 -22.24 11.92 36.93
N LEU A 445 -23.23 11.10 36.57
CA LEU A 445 -24.57 11.61 36.27
C LEU A 445 -25.55 10.98 37.27
N PRO A 446 -26.07 11.73 38.26
CA PRO A 446 -27.01 11.17 39.21
C PRO A 446 -28.24 10.64 38.47
N LEU A 447 -28.70 9.45 38.87
CA LEU A 447 -30.06 9.03 38.55
C LEU A 447 -31.01 10.14 39.02
N PRO A 448 -31.97 10.57 38.19
CA PRO A 448 -33.12 11.30 38.70
C PRO A 448 -33.80 10.36 39.69
N ARG A 449 -33.62 10.61 41.00
CA ARG A 449 -34.59 10.15 41.98
C ARG A 449 -35.91 10.76 41.57
N GLU A 450 -36.93 9.93 41.45
CA GLU A 450 -38.22 10.29 40.88
C GLU A 450 -38.80 11.50 41.63
N ILE A 451 -38.74 12.69 41.02
CA ILE A 451 -39.46 13.87 41.48
C ILE A 451 -40.89 13.68 40.96
N PRO A 452 -41.89 13.40 41.82
CA PRO A 452 -43.23 13.12 41.35
C PRO A 452 -43.83 14.38 40.72
N GLY A 453 -43.96 14.40 39.38
CA GLY A 453 -44.57 15.50 38.64
C GLY A 453 -43.82 15.99 37.39
N PHE A 454 -42.55 15.64 37.17
CA PHE A 454 -41.76 16.14 36.02
C PHE A 454 -41.54 15.11 34.90
N THR A 455 -42.62 14.77 34.18
CA THR A 455 -42.62 13.83 33.04
C THR A 455 -42.24 14.49 31.70
N ARG A 456 -41.06 15.12 31.64
CA ARG A 456 -40.41 15.51 30.38
C ARG A 456 -38.93 15.18 30.38
N GLU A 457 -38.55 14.16 29.62
CA GLU A 457 -37.13 13.88 29.33
C GLU A 457 -36.52 15.05 28.56
N ILE A 458 -35.38 15.56 29.03
CA ILE A 458 -34.63 16.64 28.35
C ILE A 458 -33.79 15.99 27.24
N PRO A 459 -34.04 16.25 25.93
CA PRO A 459 -33.45 15.44 24.86
C PRO A 459 -31.92 15.49 24.72
N GLY A 460 -31.24 16.51 25.28
CA GLY A 460 -29.78 16.53 25.36
C GLY A 460 -29.21 15.51 26.35
N PHE A 461 -29.88 15.37 27.52
CA PHE A 461 -29.43 14.55 28.64
C PHE A 461 -29.42 13.06 28.33
N THR A 462 -30.33 12.59 27.46
CA THR A 462 -30.40 11.19 27.04
C THR A 462 -29.26 10.82 26.07
N ARG A 463 -28.83 11.77 25.22
CA ARG A 463 -27.75 11.58 24.26
C ARG A 463 -26.38 11.47 24.94
N GLU A 464 -26.01 12.44 25.77
CA GLU A 464 -24.72 12.44 26.47
C GLU A 464 -24.57 11.20 27.36
N ARG A 465 -25.65 10.82 28.06
CA ARG A 465 -25.71 9.58 28.86
C ARG A 465 -25.58 8.30 28.03
N ALA A 466 -26.02 8.30 26.77
CA ALA A 466 -25.84 7.17 25.86
C ALA A 466 -24.42 7.10 25.27
N GLU A 467 -23.78 8.24 25.00
CA GLU A 467 -22.38 8.32 24.56
C GLU A 467 -21.44 7.86 25.71
N LEU A 468 -21.63 8.38 26.93
CA LEU A 468 -20.91 7.96 28.14
C LEU A 468 -21.02 6.45 28.43
N ARG A 469 -22.20 5.86 28.22
CA ARG A 469 -22.40 4.39 28.37
C ARG A 469 -21.61 3.56 27.37
N ARG A 470 -21.43 4.05 26.13
CA ARG A 470 -20.58 3.39 25.11
C ARG A 470 -19.10 3.49 25.47
N GLU A 471 -18.69 4.63 26.02
CA GLU A 471 -17.31 4.90 26.45
C GLU A 471 -16.88 4.00 27.61
N ILE A 472 -17.74 3.82 28.62
CA ILE A 472 -17.56 2.84 29.69
C ILE A 472 -17.47 1.41 29.13
N ALA A 473 -18.29 1.07 28.15
CA ALA A 473 -18.30 -0.27 27.55
C ALA A 473 -17.01 -0.57 26.77
N GLU A 474 -16.48 0.36 25.98
CA GLU A 474 -15.19 0.18 25.30
C GLU A 474 -14.01 0.12 26.28
N LEU A 475 -14.00 0.91 27.36
CA LEU A 475 -12.96 0.80 28.41
C LEU A 475 -12.99 -0.57 29.11
N ARG A 476 -14.18 -1.03 29.53
CA ARG A 476 -14.34 -2.36 30.16
C ARG A 476 -13.96 -3.51 29.21
N LYS A 477 -14.21 -3.35 27.91
CA LYS A 477 -13.81 -4.29 26.85
C LYS A 477 -12.28 -4.35 26.67
N VAL A 478 -11.55 -3.24 26.81
CA VAL A 478 -10.08 -3.23 26.83
C VAL A 478 -9.55 -4.02 28.04
N CYS A 479 -10.09 -3.80 29.24
CA CYS A 479 -9.74 -4.59 30.43
C CYS A 479 -10.02 -6.09 30.23
N LEU A 480 -11.23 -6.45 29.81
CA LEU A 480 -11.66 -7.85 29.62
C LEU A 480 -10.84 -8.61 28.56
N ILE A 481 -10.38 -7.91 27.51
CA ILE A 481 -9.48 -8.51 26.51
C ILE A 481 -8.11 -8.81 27.14
N ALA A 482 -7.59 -7.90 27.97
CA ALA A 482 -6.31 -8.08 28.65
C ALA A 482 -6.35 -9.20 29.70
N GLU A 483 -7.43 -9.28 30.49
CA GLU A 483 -7.68 -10.36 31.44
C GLU A 483 -7.63 -11.72 30.73
N LYS A 484 -8.36 -11.89 29.61
CA LYS A 484 -8.36 -13.14 28.83
C LYS A 484 -7.00 -13.46 28.18
N ILE A 485 -6.25 -12.45 27.73
CA ILE A 485 -4.88 -12.64 27.26
C ILE A 485 -3.99 -13.15 28.42
N GLN A 486 -4.14 -12.58 29.62
CA GLN A 486 -3.38 -12.99 30.80
C GLN A 486 -3.77 -14.41 31.26
N GLU A 487 -5.05 -14.78 31.25
CA GLU A 487 -5.51 -16.16 31.48
C GLU A 487 -4.85 -17.14 30.50
N ILE A 488 -4.87 -16.85 29.20
CA ILE A 488 -4.26 -17.69 28.16
C ILE A 488 -2.74 -17.81 28.36
N VAL A 489 -2.06 -16.70 28.68
CA VAL A 489 -0.61 -16.68 28.93
C VAL A 489 -0.22 -17.43 30.22
N VAL A 490 -1.06 -17.42 31.26
CA VAL A 490 -0.84 -18.18 32.50
C VAL A 490 -1.18 -19.67 32.35
N GLN A 491 -2.17 -20.02 31.53
CA GLN A 491 -2.53 -21.42 31.24
C GLN A 491 -1.53 -22.11 30.30
N ALA A 492 -0.91 -21.39 29.35
CA ALA A 492 0.01 -21.98 28.37
C ALA A 492 1.24 -22.72 28.98
N PRO A 493 1.90 -22.22 30.05
CA PRO A 493 2.91 -22.97 30.80
C PRO A 493 2.36 -24.23 31.49
N GLN A 494 1.15 -24.17 32.04
CA GLN A 494 0.53 -25.32 32.73
C GLN A 494 0.19 -26.43 31.73
N ALA A 495 -0.39 -26.08 30.57
CA ALA A 495 -0.67 -27.00 29.46
C ALA A 495 0.61 -27.61 28.82
N ARG A 496 1.79 -27.00 29.04
CA ARG A 496 3.09 -27.58 28.68
C ARG A 496 3.67 -28.52 29.75
N ARG A 497 3.30 -28.35 31.03
CA ARG A 497 3.66 -29.31 32.09
C ARG A 497 2.81 -30.58 32.06
N THR A 498 1.49 -30.45 31.83
CA THR A 498 0.58 -31.61 31.67
C THR A 498 0.71 -32.35 30.33
N ARG A 499 1.73 -32.02 29.52
CA ARG A 499 2.17 -32.76 28.33
C ARG A 499 3.64 -33.23 28.43
N ARG A 500 4.22 -33.19 29.63
CA ARG A 500 5.57 -33.70 29.96
C ARG A 500 5.58 -34.60 31.21
N MET A 501 4.41 -34.90 31.74
CA MET A 501 4.08 -36.17 32.41
C MET A 501 3.25 -36.99 31.42
#